data_AF-A0A521IN56-F1
#
_entry.id   AF-A0A521IN56-F1
#
_cell.length_a   1.000
_cell.length_b   1.000
_cell.length_c   1.000
_cell.angle_alpha   90.00
_cell.angle_beta   90.00
_cell.angle_gamma   90.00
#
_symmetry.space_group_name_H-M   'P 1'
#
loop_
_entity.id
_entity.type
_entity.pdbx_description
1 polymer ?
#
loop_
_entity_poly.entity_id
_entity_poly.type
_entity_poly.pdbx_seq_one_letter_code
_entity_poly.pdbx_strand_id
1 'polypeptide(L)'
;MREIIVIIAMFAAVWGGVQVADIPQAPAATEDIQPQTMLMEITAYCYTGNRTASGTWPKVGTVAADTKVLPFGTKVYIPGYGIGTVEDRGGAIKGNMLDVYLPSRSAAIEWGRKKNVEVTIVEWGEVDAKV
;
A
#
# COMPACT_ATOMS: atom_id res chain seq x y z
N MET A 1 -15.46 24.36 -24.23
CA MET A 1 -16.48 23.30 -24.34
C MET A 1 -16.63 22.70 -22.97
N ARG A 2 -17.73 23.02 -22.29
CA ARG A 2 -18.10 22.55 -20.95
C ARG A 2 -19.42 21.79 -21.13
N GLU A 3 -19.45 20.57 -20.64
CA GLU A 3 -20.62 19.71 -20.56
C GLU A 3 -20.58 19.07 -19.15
N ILE A 4 -21.65 18.83 -18.37
CA ILE A 4 -23.10 19.00 -18.52
C ILE A 4 -23.71 18.60 -17.15
N ILE A 5 -24.71 19.35 -16.67
CA ILE A 5 -25.97 18.90 -16.02
C ILE A 5 -25.99 18.32 -14.57
N VAL A 6 -26.60 19.12 -13.67
CA VAL A 6 -27.76 18.85 -12.75
C VAL A 6 -27.65 17.68 -11.76
N ILE A 7 -27.80 17.89 -10.45
CA ILE A 7 -29.07 17.64 -9.72
C ILE A 7 -29.18 18.55 -8.48
N ILE A 8 -30.28 19.29 -8.48
CA ILE A 8 -30.87 20.05 -7.38
C ILE A 8 -31.51 19.07 -6.39
N ALA A 9 -31.15 19.13 -5.10
CA ALA A 9 -31.98 18.60 -4.03
C ALA A 9 -32.47 19.77 -3.17
N MET A 10 -33.79 19.93 -3.18
CA MET A 10 -34.52 21.08 -2.68
C MET A 10 -34.46 21.18 -1.15
N PHE A 11 -34.26 22.42 -0.72
CA PHE A 11 -34.46 22.95 0.63
C PHE A 11 -35.85 22.58 1.17
N ALA A 12 -35.90 21.98 2.36
CA ALA A 12 -37.04 22.04 3.25
C ALA A 12 -36.66 22.87 4.48
N ALA A 13 -37.37 23.99 4.66
CA ALA A 13 -37.21 24.93 5.74
C ALA A 13 -37.66 24.34 7.08
N VAL A 14 -36.88 24.59 8.15
CA VAL A 14 -37.40 24.77 9.50
C VAL A 14 -36.77 26.02 10.08
N TRP A 15 -37.62 27.02 10.31
CA TRP A 15 -37.37 28.21 11.10
C TRP A 15 -37.47 27.82 12.58
N GLY A 16 -36.44 28.10 13.37
CA GLY A 16 -36.48 27.88 14.82
C GLY A 16 -35.09 27.87 15.41
N GLY A 17 -34.73 28.95 16.09
CA GLY A 17 -33.38 29.23 16.57
C GLY A 17 -32.79 28.15 17.47
N VAL A 18 -31.54 27.77 17.15
CA VAL A 18 -30.52 27.39 18.11
C VAL A 18 -29.22 28.01 17.59
N GLN A 19 -28.64 28.94 18.35
CA GLN A 19 -27.23 29.31 18.15
C GLN A 19 -26.37 28.14 18.62
N VAL A 20 -25.89 27.34 17.68
CA VAL A 20 -24.92 26.27 17.94
C VAL A 20 -23.51 26.88 17.87
N ALA A 21 -23.15 27.71 18.85
CA ALA A 21 -21.85 28.40 18.86
C ALA A 21 -20.76 27.67 19.68
N ASP A 22 -21.07 26.62 20.44
CA ASP A 22 -20.10 26.00 21.37
C ASP A 22 -20.16 24.47 21.44
N ILE A 23 -20.39 23.79 20.30
CA ILE A 23 -19.99 22.38 20.22
C ILE A 23 -18.53 22.37 19.80
N PRO A 24 -17.59 21.78 20.56
CA PRO A 24 -16.25 21.55 20.06
C PRO A 24 -16.37 20.67 18.81
N GLN A 25 -16.22 21.29 17.65
CA GLN A 25 -16.16 20.60 16.37
C GLN A 25 -14.92 19.71 16.44
N ALA A 26 -15.13 18.41 16.67
CA ALA A 26 -14.08 17.42 16.45
C ALA A 26 -13.50 17.70 15.05
N PRO A 27 -12.16 17.81 14.90
CA PRO A 27 -11.58 18.33 13.68
C PRO A 27 -12.03 17.47 12.49
N ALA A 28 -12.84 18.09 11.65
CA ALA A 28 -13.21 17.60 10.34
C ALA A 28 -11.93 17.59 9.48
N ALA A 29 -11.33 16.41 9.36
CA ALA A 29 -10.29 16.10 8.39
C ALA A 29 -10.46 14.64 7.96
N THR A 30 -11.58 14.33 7.31
CA THR A 30 -11.56 13.28 6.28
C THR A 30 -10.91 13.91 5.06
N GLU A 31 -9.59 14.14 5.14
CA GLU A 31 -8.77 14.26 3.95
C GLU A 31 -9.00 12.97 3.17
N ASP A 32 -9.36 13.06 1.89
CA ASP A 32 -9.35 11.91 0.99
C ASP A 32 -7.93 11.32 1.04
N ILE A 33 -7.69 10.31 1.89
CA ILE A 33 -6.43 9.56 1.89
C ILE A 33 -6.45 8.79 0.59
N GLN A 34 -6.02 9.46 -0.49
CA GLN A 34 -5.79 8.81 -1.76
C GLN A 34 -4.70 7.77 -1.46
N PRO A 35 -5.01 6.47 -1.56
CA PRO A 35 -4.01 5.44 -1.32
C PRO A 35 -2.81 5.74 -2.22
N GLN A 36 -1.64 5.97 -1.62
CA GLN A 36 -0.44 6.27 -2.40
C GLN A 36 -0.13 5.06 -3.26
N THR A 37 -0.34 5.24 -4.55
CA THR A 37 -0.35 4.15 -5.51
C THR A 37 0.75 4.37 -6.52
N MET A 38 1.53 3.32 -6.77
CA MET A 38 2.73 3.39 -7.60
C MET A 38 2.75 2.22 -8.58
N LEU A 39 3.19 2.49 -9.81
CA LEU A 39 3.45 1.45 -10.79
C LEU A 39 4.80 0.80 -10.50
N MET A 40 4.79 -0.51 -10.26
CA MET A 40 5.97 -1.28 -9.92
C MET A 40 6.11 -2.53 -10.80
N GLU A 41 7.36 -2.98 -10.95
CA GLU A 41 7.66 -4.32 -11.45
C GLU A 41 7.66 -5.30 -10.29
N ILE A 42 6.90 -6.39 -10.41
CA ILE A 42 6.74 -7.39 -9.37
C ILE A 42 7.29 -8.72 -9.87
N THR A 43 8.30 -9.21 -9.17
CA THR A 43 8.85 -10.56 -9.33
C THR A 43 8.44 -11.42 -8.14
N ALA A 44 8.76 -12.70 -8.21
CA ALA A 44 8.64 -13.58 -7.05
C ALA A 44 9.92 -14.36 -6.82
N TYR A 45 10.23 -14.56 -5.54
CA TYR A 45 11.28 -15.44 -5.08
C TYR A 45 10.71 -16.53 -4.18
N CYS A 46 11.48 -17.59 -3.99
CA CYS A 46 11.14 -18.66 -3.05
C CYS A 46 12.26 -18.83 -2.04
N TYR A 47 11.96 -19.53 -0.96
CA TYR A 47 12.90 -19.72 0.14
C TYR A 47 14.25 -20.30 -0.33
N THR A 48 15.32 -19.55 -0.09
CA THR A 48 16.70 -19.93 -0.47
C THR A 48 17.51 -20.54 0.68
N GLY A 49 16.92 -20.72 1.86
CA GLY A 49 17.63 -21.19 3.05
C GLY A 49 18.20 -20.08 3.94
N ASN A 50 18.04 -18.81 3.54
CA ASN A 50 18.53 -17.65 4.28
C ASN A 50 17.38 -16.86 4.95
N ARG A 51 17.72 -16.11 6.00
CA ARG A 51 16.80 -15.14 6.63
C ARG A 51 16.68 -13.88 5.78
N THR A 52 15.55 -13.18 5.92
CA THR A 52 15.34 -11.85 5.32
C THR A 52 16.32 -10.84 5.91
N ALA A 53 16.46 -9.70 5.25
CA ALA A 53 17.29 -8.61 5.73
C ALA A 53 16.84 -8.02 7.08
N SER A 54 15.56 -8.14 7.44
CA SER A 54 15.08 -7.79 8.79
C SER A 54 15.50 -8.82 9.84
N GLY A 55 15.77 -10.06 9.43
CA GLY A 55 16.21 -11.15 10.31
C GLY A 55 15.13 -12.19 10.59
N THR A 56 13.96 -12.07 9.96
CA THR A 56 12.86 -13.01 10.05
C THR A 56 13.00 -14.15 9.03
N TRP A 57 12.26 -15.25 9.27
CA TRP A 57 12.11 -16.28 8.27
C TRP A 57 11.06 -15.85 7.25
N PRO A 58 11.36 -15.91 5.94
CA PRO A 58 10.43 -15.45 4.93
C PRO A 58 9.19 -16.35 4.93
N LYS A 59 8.03 -15.71 4.89
CA LYS A 59 6.71 -16.32 4.96
C LYS A 59 5.81 -15.70 3.90
N VAL A 60 4.66 -16.31 3.63
CA VAL A 60 3.66 -15.69 2.75
C VAL A 60 3.28 -14.33 3.34
N GLY A 61 3.37 -13.27 2.53
CA GLY A 61 3.24 -11.89 2.96
C GLY A 61 4.58 -11.15 3.13
N THR A 62 5.72 -11.83 3.13
CA THR A 62 7.04 -11.18 3.11
C THR A 62 7.32 -10.64 1.70
N VAL A 63 7.71 -9.37 1.62
CA VAL A 63 8.09 -8.69 0.37
C VAL A 63 9.49 -8.10 0.50
N ALA A 64 10.28 -8.22 -0.56
CA ALA A 64 11.54 -7.54 -0.70
C ALA A 64 11.37 -6.27 -1.56
N ALA A 65 11.91 -5.16 -1.07
CA ALA A 65 11.84 -3.86 -1.75
C ALA A 65 13.15 -3.09 -1.60
N ASP A 66 13.26 -1.97 -2.32
CA ASP A 66 14.31 -0.98 -2.05
C ASP A 66 13.94 -0.16 -0.81
N THR A 67 14.67 -0.36 0.29
CA THR A 67 14.39 0.29 1.58
C THR A 67 14.57 1.80 1.57
N LYS A 68 15.20 2.36 0.52
CA LYS A 68 15.29 3.82 0.33
C LYS A 68 13.99 4.42 -0.19
N VAL A 69 13.17 3.61 -0.87
CA VAL A 69 11.87 4.02 -1.42
C VAL A 69 10.75 3.57 -0.51
N LEU A 70 10.81 2.31 -0.05
CA LEU A 70 9.84 1.69 0.83
C LEU A 70 10.55 1.18 2.09
N PRO A 71 10.52 1.95 3.19
CA PRO A 71 11.09 1.54 4.47
C PRO A 71 10.64 0.14 4.94
N PHE A 72 11.44 -0.48 5.79
CA PHE A 72 11.05 -1.73 6.44
C PHE A 72 9.75 -1.56 7.25
N GLY A 73 8.93 -2.61 7.26
CA GLY A 73 7.61 -2.59 7.90
C GLY A 73 6.50 -1.96 7.05
N THR A 74 6.83 -1.37 5.88
CA THR A 74 5.81 -0.82 4.98
C THR A 74 4.87 -1.93 4.51
N LYS A 75 3.57 -1.72 4.65
CA LYS A 75 2.54 -2.63 4.14
C LYS A 75 2.05 -2.13 2.79
N VAL A 76 2.09 -3.03 1.83
CA VAL A 76 1.63 -2.77 0.47
C VAL A 76 0.57 -3.79 0.09
N TYR A 77 -0.42 -3.35 -0.67
CA TYR A 77 -1.38 -4.22 -1.32
C TYR A 77 -0.96 -4.41 -2.77
N ILE A 78 -0.77 -5.68 -3.14
CA ILE A 78 -0.37 -6.08 -4.48
C ILE A 78 -1.54 -6.87 -5.09
N PRO A 79 -2.13 -6.39 -6.20
CA PRO A 79 -3.24 -7.09 -6.84
C PRO A 79 -2.79 -8.47 -7.32
N GLY A 80 -3.55 -9.50 -6.91
CA GLY A 80 -3.26 -10.90 -7.21
C GLY A 80 -2.34 -11.60 -6.19
N TYR A 81 -1.68 -10.87 -5.29
CA TYR A 81 -0.91 -11.44 -4.17
C TYR A 81 -1.62 -11.23 -2.82
N GLY A 82 -2.15 -10.03 -2.61
CA GLY A 82 -2.73 -9.59 -1.33
C GLY A 82 -1.85 -8.57 -0.62
N ILE A 83 -1.96 -8.53 0.71
CA ILE A 83 -1.18 -7.63 1.56
C ILE A 83 0.21 -8.24 1.79
N GLY A 84 1.24 -7.46 1.51
CA GLY A 84 2.63 -7.79 1.79
C GLY A 84 3.28 -6.77 2.73
N THR A 85 4.25 -7.19 3.51
CA THR A 85 5.07 -6.35 4.40
C THR A 85 6.51 -6.37 3.91
N VAL A 86 7.11 -5.18 3.82
CA VAL A 86 8.53 -5.04 3.46
C VAL A 86 9.38 -5.50 4.63
N GLU A 87 9.87 -6.72 4.58
CA GLU A 87 10.74 -7.34 5.59
C GLU A 87 12.11 -7.70 5.00
N ASP A 88 12.28 -7.61 3.67
CA ASP A 88 13.50 -7.99 2.99
C ASP A 88 14.01 -6.89 2.05
N ARG A 89 15.30 -6.96 1.72
CA ARG A 89 15.94 -6.08 0.73
C ARG A 89 16.83 -6.89 -0.19
N GLY A 90 16.66 -6.73 -1.49
CA GLY A 90 17.50 -7.37 -2.49
C GLY A 90 18.48 -6.37 -3.09
N GLY A 91 19.77 -6.72 -3.21
CA GLY A 91 20.74 -5.85 -3.89
C GLY A 91 20.44 -5.61 -5.37
N ALA A 92 19.67 -6.50 -6.00
CA ALA A 92 19.19 -6.36 -7.38
C ALA A 92 17.82 -5.67 -7.48
N ILE A 93 17.09 -5.51 -6.37
CA ILE A 93 15.76 -4.92 -6.31
C ILE A 93 15.92 -3.45 -5.95
N LYS A 94 15.88 -2.57 -6.95
CA LYS A 94 16.12 -1.13 -6.80
C LYS A 94 15.02 -0.30 -7.45
N GLY A 95 14.67 0.83 -6.83
CA GLY A 95 13.63 1.73 -7.33
C GLY A 95 12.22 1.13 -7.22
N ASN A 96 11.45 1.18 -8.31
CA ASN A 96 10.05 0.75 -8.35
C ASN A 96 9.91 -0.76 -8.63
N MET A 97 10.64 -1.58 -7.87
CA MET A 97 10.63 -3.03 -8.00
C MET A 97 10.31 -3.68 -6.66
N LEU A 98 9.47 -4.72 -6.70
CA LEU A 98 9.09 -5.54 -5.57
C LEU A 98 9.33 -7.02 -5.90
N ASP A 99 9.76 -7.77 -4.89
CA ASP A 99 9.91 -9.21 -4.99
C ASP A 99 9.06 -9.89 -3.92
N VAL A 100 8.01 -10.60 -4.33
CA VAL A 100 7.10 -11.25 -3.38
C VAL A 100 7.57 -12.64 -3.01
N TYR A 101 7.45 -13.01 -1.75
CA TYR A 101 7.77 -14.37 -1.32
C TYR A 101 6.66 -15.34 -1.72
N LEU A 102 7.05 -16.46 -2.32
CA LEU A 102 6.19 -17.61 -2.55
C LEU A 102 6.80 -18.89 -1.96
N PRO A 103 5.96 -19.82 -1.46
CA PRO A 103 6.43 -20.99 -0.71
C PRO A 103 7.12 -22.04 -1.59
N SER A 104 6.86 -22.06 -2.90
CA SER A 104 7.43 -23.04 -3.82
C SER A 104 8.02 -22.41 -5.07
N ARG A 105 9.04 -23.06 -5.62
CA ARG A 105 9.67 -22.65 -6.88
C ARG A 105 8.68 -22.70 -8.05
N SER A 106 7.79 -23.69 -8.07
CA SER A 106 6.72 -23.80 -9.07
C SER A 106 5.79 -22.59 -9.01
N ALA A 107 5.35 -22.18 -7.82
CA ALA A 107 4.52 -20.98 -7.66
C ALA A 107 5.25 -19.71 -8.12
N ALA A 108 6.56 -19.59 -7.84
CA ALA A 108 7.36 -18.45 -8.33
C ALA A 108 7.49 -18.42 -9.86
N ILE A 109 7.60 -19.58 -10.50
CA ILE A 109 7.63 -19.69 -11.97
C ILE A 109 6.27 -19.35 -12.57
N GLU A 110 5.19 -19.86 -11.99
CA GLU A 110 3.81 -19.58 -12.43
C GLU A 110 3.43 -18.12 -12.23
N TRP A 111 3.88 -17.49 -11.15
CA TRP A 111 3.70 -16.07 -10.90
C TRP A 111 4.32 -15.21 -12.01
N GLY A 112 5.53 -15.59 -12.44
CA GLY A 112 6.27 -14.91 -13.49
C GLY A 112 6.74 -13.51 -13.09
N ARG A 113 6.93 -12.64 -14.08
CA ARG A 113 7.26 -11.23 -13.87
C ARG A 113 6.09 -10.38 -14.34
N LYS A 114 5.58 -9.52 -13.47
CA LYS A 114 4.46 -8.62 -13.77
C LYS A 114 5.00 -7.20 -13.84
N LYS A 115 4.76 -6.51 -14.95
CA LYS A 115 5.19 -5.13 -15.16
C LYS A 115 4.01 -4.19 -15.08
N ASN A 116 4.26 -2.94 -14.69
CA ASN A 116 3.23 -1.90 -14.57
C ASN A 116 2.09 -2.33 -13.64
N VAL A 117 2.42 -3.01 -12.55
CA VAL A 117 1.43 -3.37 -11.54
C VAL A 117 1.19 -2.18 -10.65
N GLU A 118 -0.08 -1.83 -10.50
CA GLU A 118 -0.51 -0.79 -9.59
C GLU A 118 -0.48 -1.32 -8.16
N VAL A 119 0.46 -0.81 -7.36
CA VAL A 119 0.68 -1.20 -5.97
C VAL A 119 0.24 -0.08 -5.05
N THR A 120 -0.61 -0.40 -4.10
CA THR A 120 -1.14 0.54 -3.11
C THR A 120 -0.36 0.43 -1.81
N ILE A 121 0.15 1.54 -1.31
CA ILE A 121 0.75 1.60 0.01
C ILE A 121 -0.38 1.74 1.03
N VAL A 122 -0.48 0.74 1.91
CA VAL A 122 -1.51 0.66 2.96
C VAL A 122 -1.02 1.36 4.22
N GLU A 123 0.24 1.13 4.59
CA GLU A 123 0.83 1.67 5.81
C GLU A 123 2.32 1.88 5.57
N TRP A 124 2.84 3.08 5.89
CA TRP A 124 4.27 3.37 5.79
C TRP A 124 5.02 2.77 6.97
N GLY A 125 6.13 2.09 6.66
CA GLY A 125 7.06 1.58 7.66
C GLY A 125 8.03 2.65 8.17
N GLU A 126 8.77 2.32 9.22
CA GLU A 126 9.75 3.22 9.83
C GLU A 126 11.14 3.01 9.22
N VAL A 127 11.85 4.12 8.96
CA VAL A 127 13.07 4.17 8.15
C VAL A 127 14.23 3.36 8.75
N ASP A 128 14.19 3.09 10.06
CA ASP A 128 15.25 2.42 10.81
C ASP A 128 14.78 1.15 11.58
N ALA A 129 13.50 0.78 11.48
CA ALA A 129 12.96 -0.37 12.19
C ALA A 129 13.27 -1.67 11.43
N LYS A 130 14.14 -2.51 11.97
CA LYS A 130 14.19 -3.92 11.54
C LYS A 130 13.03 -4.65 12.20
N VAL A 131 12.13 -5.20 11.38
CA VAL A 131 11.00 -6.05 11.79
C VAL A 131 11.49 -7.42 12.24
#